data_AF-A0A286TU15-F1
#
_entry.id   AF-A0A286TU15-F1
#
_cell.length_a   1.000
_cell.length_b   1.000
_cell.length_c   1.000
_cell.angle_alpha   90.00
_cell.angle_beta   90.00
_cell.angle_gamma   90.00
#
_symmetry.space_group_name_H-M   'P 1'
#
loop_
_entity.id
_entity.type
_entity.pdbx_description
1 polymer ?
#
loop_
_entity_poly.entity_id
_entity_poly.type
_entity_poly.pdbx_seq_one_letter_code
_entity_poly.pdbx_strand_id
1 'polypeptide(L)' 'MSKFYNPKRSRNIFDPEDEKPFKLSRSKIDLFLECPRCFYIDRRLGVGRVSGFPFNLNSAVDDVV' A
#
# COMPACT_ATOMS: atom_id res chain seq x y z
N MET A 1 -10.72 13.07 -6.95
CA MET A 1 -9.50 12.37 -6.51
C MET A 1 -8.28 13.16 -6.95
N SER A 2 -7.30 13.35 -6.06
CA SER A 2 -6.03 14.03 -6.37
C SER A 2 -5.29 13.35 -7.52
N LYS A 3 -4.67 14.11 -8.43
CA LYS A 3 -3.86 13.61 -9.55
C LYS A 3 -2.75 12.63 -9.16
N PHE A 4 -2.40 12.56 -7.87
CA PHE A 4 -1.30 11.75 -7.31
C PHE A 4 -1.73 10.38 -6.75
N TYR A 5 -3.03 10.08 -6.67
CA TYR A 5 -3.49 8.80 -6.11
C TYR A 5 -3.90 7.83 -7.22
N ASN A 6 -3.05 6.82 -7.46
CA ASN A 6 -3.39 5.68 -8.31
C ASN A 6 -3.70 4.45 -7.44
N PRO A 7 -4.98 4.15 -7.16
CA PRO A 7 -5.37 3.09 -6.23
C PRO A 7 -5.04 1.69 -6.74
N LYS A 8 -5.11 1.47 -8.06
CA LYS A 8 -4.96 0.15 -8.66
C LYS A 8 -3.50 -0.11 -9.00
N ARG A 9 -2.86 -0.96 -8.21
CA ARG A 9 -1.57 -1.53 -8.58
C ARG A 9 -1.77 -2.70 -9.54
N SER A 10 -0.78 -2.95 -10.40
CA SER A 10 -0.75 -4.10 -11.32
C SER A 10 0.36 -5.11 -10.98
N ARG A 11 1.22 -4.81 -10.00
CA ARG A 11 2.37 -5.64 -9.60
C ARG A 11 2.20 -6.15 -8.16
N ASN A 12 2.75 -7.32 -7.86
CA ASN A 12 2.71 -7.98 -6.55
C ASN A 12 1.28 -8.22 -6.03
N ILE A 13 0.41 -8.72 -6.91
CA ILE A 13 -0.93 -9.21 -6.59
C ILE A 13 -0.86 -10.72 -6.41
N PHE A 14 -1.60 -11.23 -5.42
CA PHE A 14 -1.70 -12.64 -5.13
C PHE A 14 -2.67 -13.33 -6.11
N ASP A 15 -2.16 -14.33 -6.84
CA ASP A 15 -2.89 -15.19 -7.76
C ASP A 15 -2.95 -16.62 -7.16
N PRO A 16 -4.11 -17.30 -7.05
CA PRO A 16 -4.17 -18.58 -6.36
C PRO A 16 -3.82 -19.75 -7.30
N GLU A 17 -3.77 -19.49 -8.61
CA GLU A 17 -3.43 -20.44 -9.68
C GLU A 17 -1.92 -20.45 -9.94
N ASP A 18 -1.18 -19.49 -9.37
CA ASP A 18 0.29 -19.49 -9.47
C ASP A 18 0.85 -20.49 -8.46
N GLU A 19 1.60 -21.48 -8.97
CA GLU A 19 2.27 -22.50 -8.16
C GLU A 19 3.44 -21.92 -7.36
N LYS A 20 3.89 -20.70 -7.69
CA LYS A 20 5.04 -20.08 -7.04
C LYS A 20 4.65 -19.52 -5.67
N PRO A 21 5.55 -19.64 -4.67
CA PRO A 21 5.32 -19.04 -3.37
C PRO A 21 5.25 -17.51 -3.48
N PHE A 22 4.16 -16.92 -2.97
CA PHE A 22 3.97 -15.48 -2.95
C PHE A 22 4.78 -14.82 -1.83
N LYS A 23 5.72 -13.95 -2.19
CA LYS A 23 6.54 -13.23 -1.21
C LYS A 23 5.71 -12.18 -0.47
N LEU A 24 5.65 -12.31 0.85
CA LEU A 24 4.96 -11.39 1.74
C LEU A 24 5.95 -10.61 2.61
N SER A 25 5.75 -9.29 2.75
CA SER A 25 6.53 -8.48 3.69
C SER A 25 5.94 -8.56 5.09
N ARG A 26 6.77 -8.36 6.13
CA ARG A 26 6.34 -8.30 7.54
C ARG A 26 5.17 -7.34 7.76
N SER A 27 5.25 -6.14 7.19
CA SER A 27 4.18 -5.13 7.26
C SER A 27 2.83 -5.59 6.71
N LYS A 28 2.81 -6.59 5.83
CA LYS A 28 1.58 -7.18 5.31
C LYS A 28 1.00 -8.25 6.25
N ILE A 29 1.85 -8.91 7.04
CA ILE A 29 1.41 -9.76 8.15
C ILE A 29 0.76 -8.88 9.22
N ASP A 30 1.40 -7.77 9.58
CA ASP A 30 0.84 -6.80 10.53
C ASP A 30 -0.52 -6.28 10.03
N LEU A 31 -0.63 -5.94 8.74
CA LEU A 31 -1.90 -5.55 8.11
C LEU A 31 -2.99 -6.63 8.21
N PHE A 32 -2.62 -7.90 8.09
CA PHE A 32 -3.56 -9.02 8.23
C PHE A 32 -4.06 -9.15 9.67
N LEU A 33 -3.17 -8.99 10.66
CA LEU A 33 -3.52 -9.00 12.08
C LEU A 33 -4.44 -7.82 12.45
N GLU A 34 -4.20 -6.64 11.88
CA GLU A 34 -5.06 -5.46 12.08
C GLU A 34 -6.42 -5.60 11.38
N CYS A 35 -6.42 -6.07 10.13
CA CYS A 35 -7.61 -6.10 9.28
C CYS A 35 -7.46 -7.14 8.16
N PRO A 36 -8.00 -8.37 8.34
CA PRO A 36 -7.94 -9.42 7.33
C PRO A 36 -8.60 -9.02 6.00
N ARG A 37 -9.70 -8.27 6.07
CA ARG A 37 -10.41 -7.76 4.88
C ARG A 37 -9.57 -6.77 4.09
N CYS A 38 -8.85 -5.89 4.78
CA CYS A 38 -7.97 -4.90 4.16
C CYS A 38 -6.79 -5.58 3.47
N PHE A 39 -6.23 -6.61 4.11
CA PHE A 39 -5.20 -7.46 3.52
C PHE A 39 -5.69 -8.12 2.23
N TYR A 40 -6.89 -8.71 2.23
CA TYR A 40 -7.47 -9.31 1.02
C TYR A 40 -7.64 -8.31 -0.11
N ILE A 41 -8.20 -7.13 0.17
CA ILE A 41 -8.38 -6.07 -0.84
C ILE A 41 -7.03 -5.62 -1.42
N ASP A 42 -6.01 -5.48 -0.59
CA ASP A 42 -4.69 -5.01 -1.01
C ASP A 42 -3.88 -6.09 -1.76
N ARG A 43 -3.92 -7.36 -1.33
CA ARG A 43 -3.19 -8.46 -1.98
C ARG A 43 -3.92 -9.03 -3.17
N ARG A 44 -5.26 -9.13 -3.14
CA ARG A 44 -6.06 -9.76 -4.19
C ARG A 44 -6.59 -8.78 -5.21
N LEU A 45 -7.10 -7.64 -4.77
CA LEU A 45 -7.71 -6.64 -5.64
C LEU A 45 -6.73 -5.53 -6.03
N GLY A 46 -5.52 -5.53 -5.46
CA GLY A 46 -4.47 -4.55 -5.76
C GLY A 46 -4.77 -3.13 -5.27
N VAL A 47 -5.75 -2.97 -4.37
CA VAL A 47 -6.17 -1.66 -3.84
C VAL A 47 -5.57 -1.46 -2.45
N GLY A 48 -4.55 -0.61 -2.38
CA GLY A 48 -3.88 -0.28 -1.12
C GLY A 48 -4.63 0.76 -0.28
N ARG A 49 -4.30 0.83 1.01
CA ARG A 49 -4.72 1.94 1.90
C ARG A 49 -4.30 3.27 1.27
N VAL A 50 -5.16 4.27 1.40
CA VAL A 50 -4.86 5.65 0.95
C VAL A 50 -3.66 6.15 1.75
N SER A 51 -2.66 6.70 1.08
CA SER A 51 -1.54 7.35 1.76
C SER A 51 -2.06 8.57 2.53
N GLY A 52 -1.59 8.77 3.76
CA GLY A 52 -1.89 9.98 4.51
C GLY A 52 -1.50 11.24 3.72
N PHE A 53 -2.15 12.36 4.02
CA PHE A 53 -1.76 13.65 3.45
C PHE A 53 -0.33 13.96 3.89
N PRO A 54 0.58 14.37 2.99
CA PRO A 54 1.91 14.79 3.40
C PRO A 54 1.76 16.04 4.26
N PHE A 55 2.16 15.97 5.53
CA PHE A 55 2.21 17.14 6.39
C PHE A 55 3.39 18.02 5.92
N ASN A 56 3.11 18.91 4.96
CA ASN A 56 4.09 19.82 4.35
C ASN A 56 4.65 20.88 5.33
N LEU A 57 4.25 20.87 6.60
CA LEU A 57 4.71 21.84 7.60
C LEU A 57 6.24 21.78 7.77
N ASN A 58 6.87 20.61 7.55
CA ASN A 58 8.31 20.43 7.71
C ASN A 58 9.10 20.53 6.40
N SER A 59 8.45 20.77 5.26
CA SER A 59 9.15 20.91 3.97
C SER A 59 9.75 22.30 3.77
N ALA A 60 9.31 23.30 4.53
CA ALA A 60 9.77 24.68 4.42
C ALA A 60 10.97 25.02 5.34
N VAL A 61 11.47 24.06 6.10
CA VAL A 61 12.59 24.27 7.03
C VAL A 61 13.95 24.09 6.34
N ASP A 62 14.00 23.36 5.22
CA ASP A 62 15.24 23.14 4.44
C ASP A 62 15.50 24.20 3.34
N ASP A 63 14.55 25.12 3.09
CA ASP A 63 14.65 26.17 2.06
C ASP A 63 15.19 27.51 2.59
N VAL A 64 15.66 27.56 3.85
CA VAL A 64 16.27 28.76 4.44
C VAL A 64 17.72 28.47 4.82
N VAL A 65 18.58 28.39 3.80
CA VAL A 65 20.03 28.61 3.89
C VAL A 65 20.41 29.73 2.93
#